data_AF-A0A0A1H8S4-F1
#
_entry.id   AF-A0A0A1H8S4-F1
#
_cell.length_a   1.000
_cell.length_b   1.000
_cell.length_c   1.000
_cell.angle_alpha   90.00
_cell.angle_beta   90.00
_cell.angle_gamma   90.00
#
_symmetry.space_group_name_H-M   'P 1'
#
loop_
_entity.id
_entity.type
_entity.pdbx_description
1 polymer ?
#
loop_
_entity_poly.entity_id
_entity_poly.type
_entity_poly.pdbx_seq_one_letter_code
_entity_poly.pdbx_strand_id
1 'polypeptide(L)'
;MSTDRVNPLDDLSDFGAKPSHRRPPTEALDRIARDNGFPTREPIHAIVPPTDGRRRRTTGRNRQINIKATAETIDRLYRLANALQLPLGEVLERALHALEQGSAEAIR
;
A
#
# COMPACT_ATOMS: atom_id res chain seq x y z
N MET A 1 -20.63 13.25 58.91
CA MET A 1 -20.88 11.96 58.24
C MET A 1 -19.69 11.67 57.34
N SER A 2 -18.60 11.08 57.88
CA SER A 2 -17.44 10.70 57.06
C SER A 2 -17.84 9.53 56.18
N THR A 3 -17.82 9.74 54.86
CA THR A 3 -18.00 8.68 53.87
C THR A 3 -16.70 7.90 53.80
N ASP A 4 -16.61 6.83 54.58
CA ASP A 4 -15.52 5.86 54.50
C ASP A 4 -15.67 5.11 53.17
N ARG A 5 -14.92 5.53 52.15
CA ARG A 5 -14.91 4.87 50.83
C ARG A 5 -13.82 3.81 50.87
N VAL A 6 -14.23 2.54 50.85
CA VAL A 6 -13.32 1.41 50.70
C VAL A 6 -12.54 1.57 49.38
N ASN A 7 -11.21 1.55 49.45
CA ASN A 7 -10.36 1.61 48.28
C ASN A 7 -10.30 0.23 47.63
N PRO A 8 -10.76 0.07 46.37
CA PRO A 8 -10.78 -1.23 45.69
C PRO A 8 -9.38 -1.77 45.34
N LEU A 9 -8.33 -1.00 45.61
CA LEU A 9 -6.94 -1.37 45.36
C LEU A 9 -6.15 -1.66 46.64
N ASP A 10 -6.79 -1.71 47.82
CA ASP A 10 -6.11 -2.03 49.08
C ASP A 10 -5.67 -3.49 49.17
N ASP A 11 -6.34 -4.41 48.46
CA ASP A 11 -5.93 -5.82 48.39
C ASP A 11 -5.40 -6.19 47.01
N LEU A 12 -4.12 -5.87 46.79
CA LEU A 12 -3.33 -6.28 45.62
C LEU A 12 -2.21 -7.25 46.00
N SER A 13 -2.31 -7.86 47.19
CA SER A 13 -1.26 -8.71 47.76
C SER A 13 -0.95 -9.93 46.88
N ASP A 14 -1.95 -10.44 46.16
CA ASP A 14 -1.85 -11.55 45.20
C ASP A 14 -1.48 -11.11 43.77
N PHE A 15 -1.37 -9.81 43.51
CA PHE A 15 -1.02 -9.25 42.19
C PHE A 15 0.50 -9.24 41.99
N GLY A 16 1.07 -10.43 41.76
CA GLY A 16 2.50 -10.64 41.51
C GLY A 16 2.78 -11.25 40.15
N ALA A 17 4.03 -11.14 39.69
CA ALA A 17 4.49 -11.83 38.49
C ALA A 17 4.44 -13.34 38.71
N LYS A 18 3.68 -14.05 37.87
CA LYS A 18 3.65 -15.52 37.89
C LYS A 18 5.02 -16.10 37.49
N PRO A 19 5.40 -17.26 38.04
CA PRO A 19 6.64 -17.93 37.66
C PRO A 19 6.65 -18.26 36.17
N SER A 20 7.82 -18.11 35.54
CA SER A 20 7.99 -18.42 34.12
C SER A 20 7.87 -19.92 33.88
N HIS A 21 6.91 -20.33 33.05
CA HIS A 21 6.77 -21.71 32.61
C HIS A 21 7.49 -21.94 31.28
N ARG A 22 7.99 -23.16 31.05
CA ARG A 22 8.55 -23.54 29.75
C ARG A 22 7.45 -23.50 28.71
N ARG A 23 7.64 -22.68 27.68
CA ARG A 23 6.73 -22.66 26.53
C ARG A 23 6.82 -24.00 25.80
N PRO A 24 5.68 -24.56 25.33
CA PRO A 24 5.70 -25.73 24.46
C PRO A 24 6.45 -25.42 23.15
N PRO A 25 6.98 -26.44 22.46
CA PRO A 25 7.67 -26.26 21.19
C PRO A 25 6.75 -25.66 20.14
N THR A 26 7.26 -24.71 19.35
CA THR A 26 6.50 -23.96 18.33
C THR A 26 5.76 -24.88 17.35
N GLU A 27 6.40 -25.99 16.94
CA GLU A 27 5.77 -26.96 16.04
C GLU A 27 4.53 -27.64 16.62
N ALA A 28 4.46 -27.82 17.94
CA ALA A 28 3.27 -28.36 18.60
C ALA A 28 2.14 -27.33 18.61
N LEU A 29 2.47 -26.06 18.83
CA LEU A 29 1.51 -24.95 18.76
C LEU A 29 0.95 -24.78 17.35
N ASP A 30 1.81 -24.83 16.32
CA ASP A 30 1.41 -24.68 14.93
C ASP A 30 0.51 -25.83 14.45
N ARG A 31 0.75 -27.05 14.93
CA ARG A 31 -0.12 -28.20 14.65
C ARG A 31 -1.51 -27.99 15.25
N ILE A 32 -1.59 -27.69 16.55
CA ILE A 32 -2.85 -27.42 17.24
C ILE A 32 -3.59 -26.25 16.58
N ALA A 33 -2.89 -25.19 16.22
CA ALA A 33 -3.48 -24.03 15.56
C ALA A 33 -4.10 -24.39 14.20
N ARG A 34 -3.40 -25.18 13.37
CA ARG A 34 -3.95 -25.68 12.10
C ARG A 34 -5.17 -26.58 12.32
N ASP A 35 -5.08 -27.53 13.25
CA ASP A 35 -6.15 -28.49 13.53
C ASP A 35 -7.43 -27.79 14.03
N ASN A 36 -7.29 -26.63 14.68
CA ASN A 36 -8.41 -25.82 15.18
C ASN A 36 -8.81 -24.67 14.24
N GLY A 37 -8.28 -24.61 13.01
CA GLY A 37 -8.68 -23.60 12.02
C GLY A 37 -8.11 -22.20 12.29
N PHE A 38 -7.01 -22.09 13.03
CA PHE A 38 -6.24 -20.87 13.24
C PHE A 38 -4.89 -20.90 12.50
N PRO A 39 -4.85 -21.05 11.17
CA PRO A 39 -3.58 -21.00 10.44
C PRO A 39 -2.99 -19.59 10.45
N THR A 40 -1.68 -19.50 10.61
CA THR A 40 -0.92 -18.25 10.57
C THR A 40 -1.07 -17.56 9.21
N ARG A 41 -1.40 -16.27 9.20
CA ARG A 41 -1.48 -15.42 7.99
C ARG A 41 -0.15 -14.72 7.68
N GLU A 42 0.92 -15.07 8.38
CA GLU A 42 2.21 -14.46 8.14
C GLU A 42 2.62 -14.72 6.69
N PRO A 43 3.02 -13.66 5.96
CA PRO A 43 3.54 -13.84 4.62
C PRO A 43 4.75 -14.75 4.72
N ILE A 44 4.78 -15.81 3.91
CA ILE A 44 6.00 -16.57 3.69
C ILE A 44 7.02 -15.56 3.17
N HIS A 45 8.03 -15.22 3.97
CA HIS A 45 9.18 -14.45 3.53
C HIS A 45 9.98 -15.32 2.56
N ALA A 46 9.46 -15.48 1.35
CA ALA A 46 10.22 -15.99 0.24
C ALA A 46 11.41 -15.02 0.09
N ILE A 47 12.62 -15.56 0.17
CA ILE A 47 13.83 -14.84 -0.16
C ILE A 47 13.78 -14.63 -1.67
N VAL A 48 13.04 -13.62 -2.11
CA VAL A 48 13.04 -13.20 -3.51
C VAL A 48 14.40 -12.54 -3.72
N PRO A 49 15.26 -13.05 -4.63
CA PRO A 49 16.51 -12.37 -4.94
C PRO A 49 16.19 -10.92 -5.37
N PRO A 50 17.00 -9.92 -4.98
CA PRO A 50 16.77 -8.56 -5.41
C PRO A 50 16.74 -8.54 -6.93
N THR A 51 15.58 -8.23 -7.51
CA THR A 51 15.49 -7.97 -8.94
C THR A 51 16.29 -6.71 -9.21
N ASP A 52 17.54 -6.87 -9.62
CA ASP A 52 18.30 -5.83 -10.28
C ASP A 52 17.50 -5.33 -11.47
N GLY A 53 17.25 -4.02 -11.49
CA GLY A 53 16.49 -3.40 -12.56
C GLY A 53 15.05 -3.07 -12.19
N ARG A 54 14.85 -2.35 -11.08
CA ARG A 54 13.81 -1.30 -11.12
C ARG A 54 14.21 -0.32 -12.22
N ARG A 55 13.77 -0.59 -13.46
CA ARG A 55 13.62 0.41 -14.51
C ARG A 55 12.49 1.35 -14.11
N ARG A 56 12.64 2.02 -12.96
CA ARG A 56 11.79 3.14 -12.62
C ARG A 56 12.22 4.20 -13.61
N ARG A 57 11.48 4.33 -14.71
CA ARG A 57 11.68 5.43 -15.66
C ARG A 57 11.52 6.73 -14.88
N THR A 58 12.62 7.32 -14.42
CA THR A 58 12.63 8.58 -13.67
C THR A 58 12.46 9.72 -14.66
N THR A 59 11.26 9.85 -15.22
CA THR A 59 10.96 10.78 -16.33
C THR A 59 10.63 12.20 -15.86
N GLY A 60 10.92 12.58 -14.60
CA GLY A 60 10.60 13.89 -14.03
C GLY A 60 9.09 14.18 -13.79
N ARG A 61 8.18 13.46 -14.47
CA ARG A 61 6.72 13.53 -14.31
C ARG A 61 6.23 13.02 -12.95
N ASN A 62 6.39 13.85 -11.91
CA ASN A 62 6.09 13.52 -10.50
C ASN A 62 4.87 14.28 -9.92
N ARG A 63 4.28 15.21 -10.68
CA ARG A 63 3.08 15.95 -10.25
C ARG A 63 1.83 15.33 -10.87
N GLN A 64 0.80 15.15 -10.05
CA GLN A 64 -0.50 14.65 -10.50
C GLN A 64 -1.40 15.81 -10.92
N ILE A 65 -2.17 15.61 -11.99
CA ILE A 65 -3.25 16.49 -12.40
C ILE A 65 -4.59 15.79 -12.16
N ASN A 66 -5.53 16.47 -11.50
CA ASN A 66 -6.87 15.94 -11.28
C ASN A 66 -7.81 16.51 -12.34
N ILE A 67 -7.85 15.86 -13.49
CA ILE A 67 -8.71 16.24 -14.62
C ILE A 67 -9.89 15.28 -14.72
N LYS A 68 -11.07 15.83 -15.00
CA LYS A 68 -12.24 15.05 -15.39
C LYS A 68 -12.28 14.96 -16.92
N ALA A 69 -12.52 13.77 -17.45
CA ALA A 69 -12.61 13.52 -18.88
C ALA A 69 -13.78 12.56 -19.18
N THR A 70 -14.28 12.58 -20.42
CA THR A 70 -15.27 11.60 -20.87
C THR A 70 -14.64 10.22 -21.02
N ALA A 71 -15.45 9.15 -20.94
CA ALA A 71 -14.98 7.78 -21.14
C ALA A 71 -14.26 7.60 -22.48
N GLU A 72 -14.84 8.16 -23.56
CA GLU A 72 -14.24 8.14 -24.89
C GLU A 72 -12.84 8.77 -24.94
N THR A 73 -12.64 9.88 -24.22
CA THR A 73 -11.34 10.57 -24.14
C THR A 73 -10.31 9.70 -23.43
N ILE A 74 -10.73 9.06 -22.34
CA ILE A 74 -9.88 8.14 -21.57
C ILE A 74 -9.45 6.96 -22.45
N ASP A 75 -10.40 6.30 -23.11
CA ASP A 75 -10.14 5.16 -23.99
C ASP A 75 -9.22 5.55 -25.16
N ARG A 76 -9.41 6.74 -25.73
CA ARG A 76 -8.53 7.27 -26.78
C ARG A 76 -7.10 7.48 -26.27
N LEU A 77 -6.94 8.05 -25.07
CA LEU A 77 -5.63 8.27 -24.47
C LEU A 77 -4.89 6.95 -24.21
N TYR A 78 -5.56 5.95 -23.65
CA TYR A 78 -4.97 4.63 -23.42
C TYR A 78 -4.62 3.91 -24.73
N ARG A 79 -5.48 3.98 -25.76
CA ARG A 79 -5.16 3.42 -27.08
C ARG A 79 -3.90 4.03 -27.68
N LEU A 80 -3.75 5.35 -27.61
CA LEU A 80 -2.56 6.06 -28.10
C LEU A 80 -1.30 5.69 -27.30
N ALA A 81 -1.41 5.63 -25.97
CA ALA A 81 -0.30 5.24 -25.11
C ALA A 81 0.20 3.82 -25.41
N ASN A 82 -0.72 2.87 -25.60
CA ASN A 82 -0.38 1.50 -25.96
C ASN A 82 0.26 1.41 -27.35
N ALA A 83 -0.31 2.09 -28.35
CA ALA A 83 0.21 2.09 -29.72
C ALA A 83 1.63 2.68 -29.80
N LEU A 84 1.89 3.74 -29.03
CA LEU A 84 3.19 4.41 -28.99
C LEU A 84 4.18 3.75 -28.02
N GLN A 85 3.73 2.81 -27.18
CA GLN A 85 4.48 2.22 -26.07
C GLN A 85 5.05 3.27 -25.11
N LEU A 86 4.27 4.31 -24.85
CA LEU A 86 4.62 5.43 -24.00
C LEU A 86 3.72 5.49 -22.76
N PRO A 87 4.24 6.00 -21.63
CA PRO A 87 3.40 6.28 -20.48
C PRO A 87 2.44 7.44 -20.79
N LEU A 88 1.25 7.41 -20.18
CA LEU A 88 0.18 8.41 -20.38
C LEU A 88 0.65 9.86 -20.24
N GLY A 89 1.51 10.13 -19.26
CA GLY A 89 2.03 11.48 -19.05
C GLY A 89 2.89 12.01 -20.21
N GLU A 90 3.63 11.14 -20.90
CA GLU A 90 4.41 11.56 -22.08
C GLU A 90 3.52 11.78 -23.30
N VAL A 91 2.47 10.96 -23.46
CA VAL A 91 1.47 11.18 -24.51
C VAL A 91 0.76 12.52 -24.30
N LEU A 92 0.43 12.86 -23.06
CA LEU A 92 -0.18 14.15 -22.72
C LEU A 92 0.75 15.32 -23.06
N GLU A 93 2.04 15.27 -22.69
CA GLU A 93 3.01 16.31 -23.04
C GLU A 93 3.11 16.52 -24.56
N ARG A 94 3.20 15.44 -25.34
CA ARG A 94 3.22 15.52 -26.81
C ARG A 94 1.94 16.12 -27.38
N ALA A 95 0.78 15.76 -26.81
CA ALA A 95 -0.50 16.31 -27.22
C ALA A 95 -0.59 17.82 -26.95
N LEU A 96 -0.07 18.28 -25.80
CA LEU A 96 -0.01 19.70 -25.47
C LEU A 96 0.92 20.46 -26.42
N HIS A 97 2.10 19.93 -26.72
CA HIS A 97 3.00 20.55 -27.69
C HIS A 97 2.34 20.65 -29.08
N ALA A 98 1.68 19.58 -29.55
CA ALA A 98 0.94 19.62 -30.82
C ALA A 98 -0.19 20.66 -30.81
N LEU A 99 -0.89 20.82 -29.68
CA LEU A 99 -1.92 21.85 -29.53
C LEU A 99 -1.33 23.26 -29.61
N GLU A 100 -0.18 23.52 -28.98
CA GLU A 100 0.50 24.82 -29.05
C GLU A 100 0.91 25.18 -30.49
N GLN A 101 1.47 24.24 -31.23
CA GLN A 101 1.87 24.46 -32.62
C GLN A 101 0.66 24.74 -33.52
N GLY A 102 -0.41 23.94 -33.41
CA GLY A 102 -1.62 24.16 -34.20
C GLY A 102 -2.35 25.46 -33.83
N SER A 103 -2.29 25.88 -32.56
CA SER A 103 -2.85 27.16 -32.12
C SER A 103 -2.06 28.35 -32.69
N ALA A 104 -0.73 28.23 -32.76
CA ALA A 104 0.11 29.27 -33.35
C ALA A 104 -0.09 29.40 -34.87
N GLU A 105 -0.36 28.29 -35.57
CA GLU A 105 -0.73 28.31 -36.99
C GLU A 105 -2.12 28.91 -37.22
N ALA A 106 -3.08 28.70 -36.33
CA ALA A 106 -4.44 29.23 -36.47
C ALA A 106 -4.59 30.74 -36.21
N ILE A 107 -3.58 31.37 -35.60
CA ILE A 107 -3.58 32.81 -35.25
C ILE A 107 -2.84 33.66 -36.30
N ARG A 108 -2.09 33.04 -37.22
CA ARG A 108 -1.48 33.70 -38.38
C ARG A 108 -2.44 33.80 -39.54
#